data_AF-A0A521KSX7-F1
#
_entry.id   AF-A0A521KSX7-F1
#
_cell.length_a   1.000
_cell.length_b   1.000
_cell.length_c   1.000
_cell.angle_alpha   90.00
_cell.angle_beta   90.00
_cell.angle_gamma   90.00
#
_symmetry.space_group_name_H-M   'P 1'
#
loop_
_entity.id
_entity.type
_entity.pdbx_description
1 polymer ?
#
loop_
_entity_poly.entity_id
_entity_poly.type
_entity_poly.pdbx_seq_one_letter_code
_entity_poly.pdbx_strand_id
1 'polypeptide(L)'
;MLDRRTGIPISLSILYLLVGRRIGLPLIGIGMPGHFLVKFESERYKVFVDCFNGGALLTEKDCARFLMQAGYGFEEKYLSKSSSRAILARTLKNLMAIYQKMDDAVKGARLSRFMDILESGHVDEKRGGKKGECEQGI
;
A
#
# COMPACT_ATOMS: atom_id res chain seq x y z
N MET A 1 13.78 -9.91 10.10
CA MET A 1 13.11 -8.59 10.16
C MET A 1 12.84 -8.16 11.59
N LEU A 2 12.17 -8.98 12.41
CA LEU A 2 11.97 -8.70 13.84
C LEU A 2 13.29 -8.73 14.65
N ASP A 3 14.12 -9.75 14.45
CA ASP A 3 15.40 -9.85 15.20
C ASP A 3 16.53 -8.99 14.64
N ARG A 4 16.47 -8.63 13.36
CA ARG A 4 17.57 -7.91 12.66
C ARG A 4 17.30 -6.42 12.46
N ARG A 5 16.09 -5.91 12.79
CA ARG A 5 15.61 -4.54 12.51
C ARG A 5 15.84 -4.02 11.07
N THR A 6 16.15 -4.90 10.13
CA THR A 6 16.49 -4.60 8.74
C THR A 6 15.29 -4.69 7.80
N GLY A 7 14.06 -4.65 8.35
CA GLY A 7 12.86 -4.78 7.54
C GLY A 7 12.65 -3.55 6.66
N ILE A 8 12.36 -3.76 5.38
CA ILE A 8 11.80 -2.69 4.55
C ILE A 8 10.42 -2.35 5.14
N PRO A 9 10.06 -1.07 5.36
CA PRO A 9 8.83 -0.68 6.06
C PRO A 9 7.57 -1.45 5.61
N ILE A 10 7.42 -1.68 4.30
CA ILE A 10 6.27 -2.40 3.74
C ILE A 10 6.17 -3.87 4.18
N SER A 11 7.29 -4.55 4.44
CA SER A 11 7.30 -5.97 4.80
C SER A 11 6.72 -6.22 6.18
N LEU A 12 7.02 -5.33 7.15
CA LEU A 12 6.47 -5.43 8.50
C LEU A 12 4.97 -5.12 8.49
N SER A 13 4.54 -4.13 7.71
CA SER A 13 3.11 -3.86 7.52
C SER A 13 2.37 -5.01 6.84
N ILE A 14 2.97 -5.70 5.87
CA ILE A 14 2.39 -6.92 5.27
C ILE A 14 2.22 -8.01 6.33
N LEU A 15 3.20 -8.20 7.22
CA LEU A 15 3.07 -9.15 8.32
C LEU A 15 1.87 -8.82 9.23
N TYR A 16 1.68 -7.55 9.58
CA TYR A 16 0.50 -7.10 10.33
C TYR A 16 -0.79 -7.45 9.61
N LEU A 17 -0.88 -7.17 8.30
CA LEU A 17 -2.06 -7.49 7.50
C LEU A 17 -2.36 -9.00 7.46
N LEU A 18 -1.33 -9.84 7.31
CA LEU A 18 -1.47 -11.30 7.26
C LEU A 18 -1.87 -11.88 8.61
N VAL A 19 -1.25 -11.41 9.69
CA VAL A 19 -1.61 -11.82 11.06
C VAL A 19 -3.02 -11.38 11.38
N GLY A 20 -3.36 -10.11 11.15
CA GLY A 20 -4.72 -9.59 11.37
C GLY A 20 -5.77 -10.40 10.62
N ARG A 21 -5.52 -10.72 9.34
CA ARG A 21 -6.40 -11.60 8.56
C ARG A 21 -6.55 -12.99 9.19
N ARG A 22 -5.47 -13.57 9.75
CA ARG A 22 -5.49 -14.89 10.39
C ARG A 22 -6.36 -14.92 11.65
N ILE A 23 -6.41 -13.81 12.39
CA ILE A 23 -7.18 -13.69 13.64
C ILE A 23 -8.50 -12.91 13.48
N GLY A 24 -8.90 -12.57 12.26
CA GLY A 24 -10.16 -11.88 11.97
C GLY A 24 -10.19 -10.38 12.28
N LEU A 25 -9.04 -9.71 12.42
CA LEU A 25 -9.00 -8.26 12.57
C LEU A 25 -9.19 -7.54 11.23
N PRO A 26 -10.05 -6.50 11.16
CA PRO A 26 -10.28 -5.69 9.96
C PRO A 26 -9.12 -4.71 9.70
N LEU A 27 -7.98 -5.25 9.26
CA LEU A 27 -6.81 -4.47 8.90
C LEU A 27 -6.73 -4.25 7.39
N ILE A 28 -6.44 -3.01 6.98
CA ILE A 28 -6.21 -2.64 5.58
C ILE A 28 -4.88 -1.90 5.43
N GLY A 29 -4.19 -2.11 4.30
CA GLY A 29 -2.95 -1.41 3.99
C GLY A 29 -3.23 -0.04 3.38
N ILE A 30 -2.47 0.98 3.78
CA ILE A 30 -2.61 2.36 3.32
C ILE A 30 -1.30 2.80 2.67
N GLY A 31 -1.40 3.23 1.41
CA GLY A 31 -0.28 3.51 0.52
C GLY A 31 0.16 4.97 0.51
N MET A 32 0.32 5.58 1.67
CA MET A 32 0.64 7.01 1.80
C MET A 32 1.96 7.37 1.06
N PRO A 33 2.06 8.55 0.41
CA PRO A 33 3.36 9.05 -0.06
C PRO A 33 4.41 9.01 1.05
N GLY A 34 5.60 8.48 0.76
CA GLY A 34 6.70 8.34 1.72
C GLY A 34 6.54 7.26 2.80
N HIS A 35 5.31 6.83 3.15
CA HIS A 35 5.06 5.89 4.26
C HIS A 35 4.07 4.78 3.88
N PHE A 36 4.16 3.61 4.52
CA PHE A 36 3.15 2.56 4.33
C PHE A 36 2.58 2.13 5.67
N LEU A 37 1.30 2.43 5.88
CA LEU A 37 0.62 2.26 7.16
C LEU A 37 -0.35 1.08 7.11
N VAL A 38 -0.72 0.57 8.27
CA VAL A 38 -1.87 -0.32 8.43
C VAL A 38 -2.97 0.46 9.12
N LYS A 39 -4.19 0.40 8.60
CA LYS A 39 -5.37 0.98 9.25
C LYS A 39 -6.21 -0.14 9.85
N PHE A 40 -6.53 -0.01 11.13
CA PHE A 40 -7.60 -0.75 11.76
C PHE A 40 -8.89 0.05 11.58
N GLU A 41 -9.89 -0.58 10.95
CA GLU A 41 -11.18 0.05 10.68
C GLU A 41 -12.31 -0.82 11.20
N SER A 42 -13.06 -0.29 12.16
CA SER A 42 -14.30 -0.84 12.70
C SER A 42 -15.35 0.26 12.74
N GLU A 43 -16.59 -0.09 13.09
CA GLU A 43 -17.69 0.89 13.24
C GLU A 43 -17.36 2.02 14.23
N ARG A 44 -16.53 1.73 15.25
CA ARG A 44 -16.23 2.67 16.34
C ARG A 44 -14.85 3.30 16.26
N TYR A 45 -13.91 2.65 15.56
CA TYR A 45 -12.51 3.04 15.60
C TYR A 45 -11.90 3.09 14.20
N LYS A 46 -11.20 4.19 13.91
CA LYS A 46 -10.33 4.37 12.76
C LYS A 46 -8.96 4.78 13.27
N VAL A 47 -8.03 3.84 13.30
CA VAL A 47 -6.68 4.06 13.81
C VAL A 47 -5.67 3.61 12.77
N PHE A 48 -4.68 4.45 12.51
CA PHE A 48 -3.55 4.10 11.66
C PHE A 48 -2.40 3.61 12.54
N VAL A 49 -1.65 2.65 12.05
CA VAL A 49 -0.53 2.01 12.73
C VAL A 49 0.68 2.13 11.82
N ASP A 50 1.67 2.89 12.28
CA ASP A 50 2.99 2.89 11.68
C ASP A 50 3.78 1.68 12.20
N CYS A 51 3.69 0.59 11.44
CA CYS A 51 4.33 -0.67 11.81
C CYS A 51 5.85 -0.56 11.85
N PHE A 52 6.45 0.36 11.09
CA PHE A 52 7.90 0.52 11.02
C PHE A 52 8.42 1.38 12.17
N ASN A 53 7.68 2.42 12.56
CA ASN A 53 8.03 3.29 13.67
C ASN A 53 7.50 2.76 15.02
N GLY A 54 7.83 1.50 15.33
CA GLY A 54 7.52 0.89 16.63
C GLY A 54 6.03 0.61 16.88
N GLY A 55 5.19 0.60 15.84
CA GLY A 55 3.75 0.41 15.99
C GLY A 55 3.00 1.65 16.47
N ALA A 56 3.56 2.85 16.23
CA ALA A 56 2.94 4.11 16.64
C ALA A 56 1.51 4.22 16.10
N LEU A 57 0.59 4.58 17.00
CA LEU A 57 -0.81 4.84 16.64
C LEU A 57 -0.93 6.28 16.15
N LEU A 58 -1.48 6.45 14.96
CA LEU A 58 -1.62 7.72 14.28
C LEU A 58 -3.09 8.01 14.03
N THR A 59 -3.43 9.31 14.15
CA THR A 59 -4.69 9.85 13.68
C THR A 59 -4.56 10.29 12.22
N GLU A 60 -5.70 10.57 11.59
CA GLU A 60 -5.73 11.21 10.28
C GLU A 60 -5.02 12.57 10.27
N LYS A 61 -5.13 13.34 11.37
CA LYS A 61 -4.42 14.62 11.52
C LYS A 61 -2.91 14.42 11.53
N ASP A 62 -2.41 13.36 12.15
CA ASP A 62 -0.98 13.04 12.13
C ASP A 62 -0.50 12.70 10.72
N CYS A 63 -1.28 11.90 9.99
CA CYS A 63 -0.99 11.57 8.59
C CYS A 63 -0.98 12.81 7.70
N ALA A 64 -1.96 13.70 7.87
CA ALA A 64 -2.02 14.97 7.15
C ALA A 64 -0.80 15.86 7.47
N ARG A 65 -0.36 15.94 8.73
CA ARG A 65 0.85 16.67 9.09
C ARG A 65 2.09 16.10 8.40
N PHE A 66 2.26 14.79 8.37
CA PHE A 66 3.38 14.15 7.66
C PHE A 66 3.40 14.48 6.17
N LEU A 67 2.22 14.44 5.52
CA LEU A 67 2.08 14.76 4.10
C LEU A 67 2.42 16.23 3.80
N MET A 68 1.92 17.15 4.63
CA MET A 68 2.20 18.58 4.49
C MET A 68 3.68 18.89 4.70
N GLN A 69 4.32 18.29 5.72
CA GLN A 69 5.75 18.47 5.99
C GLN A 69 6.63 17.91 4.86
N ALA A 70 6.20 16.85 4.19
CA ALA A 70 6.91 16.25 3.06
C ALA A 70 6.63 16.96 1.72
N GLY A 71 5.79 18.00 1.69
CA GLY A 71 5.49 18.77 0.49
C GLY A 71 4.51 18.12 -0.49
N TYR A 72 3.83 17.03 -0.10
CA TYR A 72 2.84 16.36 -0.96
C TYR A 72 1.45 17.02 -0.93
N GLY A 73 1.17 17.84 0.09
CA GLY A 73 -0.19 18.30 0.38
C GLY A 73 -1.07 17.17 0.94
N PHE A 74 -2.24 17.51 1.46
CA PHE A 74 -3.22 16.52 1.92
C PHE A 74 -4.28 16.25 0.86
N GLU A 75 -4.41 14.98 0.47
CA GLU A 75 -5.52 14.48 -0.35
C GLU A 75 -6.06 13.20 0.29
N GLU A 76 -7.39 13.08 0.39
CA GLU A 76 -8.05 11.93 1.03
C GLU A 76 -7.66 10.60 0.37
N LYS A 77 -7.38 10.61 -0.94
CA LYS A 77 -6.89 9.44 -1.69
C LYS A 77 -5.62 8.82 -1.09
N TYR A 78 -4.78 9.59 -0.40
CA TYR A 78 -3.56 9.08 0.24
C TYR A 78 -3.84 8.18 1.43
N LEU A 79 -5.04 8.27 2.02
CA LEU A 79 -5.49 7.42 3.11
C LEU A 79 -6.46 6.32 2.67
N SER A 80 -6.55 6.09 1.36
CA SER A 80 -7.39 5.04 0.79
C SER A 80 -6.75 3.65 0.88
N LYS A 81 -7.61 2.61 0.85
CA LYS A 81 -7.18 1.22 0.86
C LYS A 81 -6.30 0.92 -0.35
N SER A 82 -5.10 0.40 -0.07
CA SER A 82 -4.23 -0.14 -1.11
C SER A 82 -4.70 -1.51 -1.57
N SER A 83 -4.77 -1.71 -2.87
CA SER A 83 -4.99 -3.03 -3.47
C SER A 83 -3.76 -3.92 -3.28
N SER A 84 -3.94 -5.24 -3.30
CA SER A 84 -2.83 -6.19 -3.24
C SER A 84 -1.80 -5.94 -4.35
N ARG A 85 -2.25 -5.56 -5.56
CA ARG A 85 -1.36 -5.18 -6.67
C ARG A 85 -0.55 -3.93 -6.33
N ALA A 86 -1.16 -2.90 -5.76
CA ALA A 86 -0.46 -1.68 -5.35
C ALA A 86 0.58 -1.93 -4.24
N ILE A 87 0.25 -2.81 -3.28
CA ILE A 87 1.19 -3.24 -2.23
C ILE A 87 2.38 -3.96 -2.87
N LEU A 88 2.14 -4.94 -3.75
CA LEU A 88 3.19 -5.68 -4.46
C LEU A 88 4.09 -4.76 -5.30
N ALA A 89 3.48 -3.86 -6.08
CA ALA A 89 4.18 -2.85 -6.87
C ALA A 89 5.13 -2.01 -6.00
N ARG A 90 4.68 -1.58 -4.82
CA ARG A 90 5.52 -0.82 -3.89
C ARG A 90 6.62 -1.69 -3.27
N THR A 91 6.35 -2.96 -3.00
CA THR A 91 7.38 -3.90 -2.54
C THR A 91 8.48 -4.08 -3.59
N LEU A 92 8.12 -4.25 -4.88
CA LEU A 92 9.09 -4.36 -5.96
C LEU A 92 9.92 -3.08 -6.13
N LYS A 93 9.28 -1.90 -6.12
CA LYS A 93 9.98 -0.61 -6.19
C LYS A 93 11.01 -0.45 -5.07
N ASN A 94 10.65 -0.85 -3.84
CA ASN A 94 11.58 -0.82 -2.72
C ASN A 94 12.78 -1.76 -2.93
N LEU A 95 12.54 -2.97 -3.43
CA LEU A 95 13.62 -3.94 -3.72
C LEU A 95 14.50 -3.48 -4.88
N MET A 96 13.93 -2.91 -5.93
CA MET A 96 14.68 -2.33 -7.04
C MET A 96 15.63 -1.24 -6.56
N ALA A 97 15.15 -0.31 -5.72
CA ALA A 97 15.98 0.74 -5.13
C ALA A 97 17.12 0.18 -4.27
N ILE A 98 16.89 -0.95 -3.58
CA ILE A 98 17.94 -1.63 -2.80
C ILE A 98 18.99 -2.25 -3.71
N TYR A 99 18.57 -2.99 -4.74
CA TYR A 99 19.52 -3.61 -5.69
C TYR A 99 20.29 -2.58 -6.51
N GLN A 100 19.67 -1.44 -6.84
CA GLN A 100 20.36 -0.31 -7.47
C GLN A 100 21.47 0.24 -6.56
N LYS A 101 21.22 0.39 -5.26
CA LYS A 101 22.24 0.83 -4.30
C LYS A 101 23.37 -0.18 -4.09
N MET A 102 23.12 -1.47 -4.34
CA MET A 102 24.10 -2.55 -4.23
C MET A 102 24.83 -2.84 -5.55
N ASP A 103 24.58 -2.04 -6.60
CA ASP A 103 25.11 -2.23 -7.95
C ASP A 103 24.84 -3.62 -8.56
N ASP A 104 23.74 -4.27 -8.13
CA ASP A 104 23.33 -5.59 -8.61
C ASP A 104 22.32 -5.43 -9.76
N ALA A 105 22.86 -5.10 -10.94
CA ALA A 105 22.06 -4.85 -12.15
C ALA A 105 21.23 -6.08 -12.58
N VAL A 106 21.73 -7.30 -12.34
CA VAL A 106 21.04 -8.54 -12.73
C VAL A 106 19.75 -8.71 -11.94
N LYS A 107 19.78 -8.52 -10.61
CA LYS A 107 18.56 -8.59 -9.80
C LYS A 107 17.63 -7.43 -10.06
N GLY A 108 18.16 -6.22 -10.27
CA GLY A 108 17.38 -5.05 -10.67
C GLY A 108 16.56 -5.29 -11.95
N ALA A 109 17.20 -5.80 -13.00
CA ALA A 109 16.55 -6.12 -14.27
C ALA A 109 15.43 -7.17 -14.14
N ARG A 110 15.64 -8.22 -13.32
CA ARG A 110 14.61 -9.23 -13.04
C ARG A 110 13.37 -8.62 -12.39
N LEU A 111 13.55 -7.73 -11.43
CA LEU A 111 12.42 -7.06 -10.77
C LEU A 111 11.68 -6.10 -11.69
N SER A 112 12.38 -5.41 -12.59
CA SER A 112 11.73 -4.56 -13.60
C SER A 112 10.74 -5.36 -14.44
N ARG A 113 11.15 -6.56 -14.91
CA ARG A 113 10.26 -7.44 -15.68
C ARG A 113 9.01 -7.86 -14.91
N PHE A 114 9.14 -8.14 -13.61
CA PHE A 114 7.96 -8.44 -12.76
C PHE A 114 7.06 -7.22 -12.59
N MET A 115 7.64 -6.02 -12.51
CA MET A 115 6.89 -4.77 -12.45
C MET A 115 6.08 -4.54 -13.73
N ASP A 116 6.68 -4.75 -14.89
CA ASP A 116 5.99 -4.63 -16.19
C ASP A 116 4.79 -5.56 -16.29
N ILE A 117 4.93 -6.81 -15.81
CA ILE A 117 3.82 -7.78 -15.76
C ILE A 117 2.69 -7.28 -14.85
N LEU A 118 3.03 -6.75 -13.67
CA LEU A 118 2.02 -6.24 -12.73
C LEU A 118 1.27 -5.02 -13.27
N GLU A 119 1.96 -4.14 -14.02
CA GLU A 119 1.35 -2.95 -14.60
C GLU A 119 0.56 -3.27 -15.88
N SER A 120 1.00 -4.24 -16.69
CA SER A 120 0.29 -4.67 -17.91
C SER A 120 -1.08 -5.30 -17.63
N GLY A 121 -1.27 -5.94 -16.48
CA GLY A 121 -2.57 -6.50 -16.07
C GLY A 121 -3.66 -5.46 -15.74
N HIS A 122 -3.37 -4.15 -15.78
CA HIS A 122 -4.36 -3.08 -15.59
C HIS A 122 -5.23 -2.78 -16.83
N VAL A 123 -4.85 -3.25 -18.01
CA VAL A 123 -5.56 -2.91 -19.25
C VAL A 123 -6.87 -3.70 -19.42
N ASP A 124 -6.98 -4.90 -18.86
CA ASP A 124 -8.14 -5.78 -19.08
C ASP A 124 -9.35 -5.54 -18.15
N GLU A 125 -9.16 -4.95 -16.96
CA GLU A 125 -10.23 -4.85 -15.95
C GLU A 125 -11.17 -3.65 -16.18
N LYS A 126 -10.84 -2.71 -17.09
CA LYS A 126 -11.65 -1.50 -17.37
C LYS A 126 -12.67 -1.63 -18.52
N ARG A 127 -12.80 -2.78 -19.19
CA ARG A 127 -13.73 -2.96 -20.34
C ARG A 127 -15.09 -3.59 -19.99
N GLY A 128 -15.36 -3.94 -18.74
CA GLY A 128 -16.54 -4.74 -18.35
C GLY A 128 -17.74 -3.99 -17.77
N GLY A 129 -18.02 -2.74 -18.16
CA GLY A 129 -19.03 -1.90 -17.48
C GLY A 129 -19.86 -0.98 -18.37
N LYS A 130 -20.58 -1.52 -19.35
CA LYS A 130 -21.80 -0.89 -19.90
C LYS A 130 -22.92 -1.93 -19.94
N LYS A 131 -23.67 -2.05 -18.84
CA LYS A 131 -25.10 -2.41 -18.84
C LYS A 131 -25.81 -1.06 -18.73
N GLY A 132 -26.57 -0.59 -19.71
CA GLY A 132 -27.81 -1.20 -20.17
C GLY A 132 -28.94 -0.30 -19.66
N GLU A 133 -29.09 0.88 -20.26
CA GLU A 133 -30.27 1.72 -20.06
C GLU A 133 -31.43 1.07 -20.83
N CYS A 134 -32.24 0.28 -20.12
CA CYS A 134 -33.59 -0.05 -20.56
C CYS A 134 -34.52 1.07 -20.10
N GLU A 135 -35.10 1.74 -21.09
CA GLU A 135 -36.52 2.10 -21.19
C GLU A 135 -37.35 1.88 -19.91
N GLN A 136 -37.99 2.95 -19.41
CA GLN A 136 -39.41 2.93 -19.09
C GLN A 136 -40.01 4.31 -19.40
N GLY A 137 -40.93 4.32 -20.37
CA GLY A 137 -41.82 5.42 -20.63
C GLY A 137 -43.18 5.24 -19.95
N ILE A 138 -43.98 6.30 -20.14
CA ILE A 138 -45.38 6.55 -19.74
C ILE A 138 -45.54 7.11 -18.33
#